data_AF-A0A101L6D2-F1
#
_entry.id   AF-A0A101L6D2-F1
#
_cell.length_a   1.000
_cell.length_b   1.000
_cell.length_c   1.000
_cell.angle_alpha   90.00
_cell.angle_beta   90.00
_cell.angle_gamma   90.00
#
_symmetry.space_group_name_H-M   'P 1'
#
loop_
_entity.id
_entity.type
_entity.pdbx_description
1 polymer ?
#
loop_
_entity_poly.entity_id
_entity_poly.type
_entity_poly.pdbx_seq_one_letter_code
_entity_poly.pdbx_strand_id
1 'polypeptide(L)'
;MTSLDSSPDALPGGTGPASKQIPPAAVARLTIYLRALTTLLSEGIDRVSSESLAEASGVSPSTLRKDLSYVGSYGTRGVGYEVQYLNRHIAAALGLTHDWKVAIVGAGNLGKALARYGGFESRGFEIVAIFDADQMVVGSEVGWLRVSDAADLEPVLQRTGANMVVLALPAAVAQDVCDRVVAAGVRSILSFAPVMLQVPPGVNLRKVDMATELQILAYHAQRAQDPEDAD
;
A
#
# COMPACT_ATOMS: atom_id res chain seq x y z
N MET A 1 -13.99 -50.32 -44.44
CA MET A 1 -12.78 -49.52 -44.76
C MET A 1 -13.01 -48.12 -44.22
N THR A 2 -12.27 -47.77 -43.15
CA THR A 2 -11.85 -46.41 -42.72
C THR A 2 -12.99 -45.39 -42.49
N SER A 3 -13.25 -44.86 -41.30
CA SER A 3 -12.39 -44.14 -40.33
C SER A 3 -13.20 -43.99 -39.02
N LEU A 4 -12.65 -44.20 -37.80
CA LEU A 4 -12.04 -43.17 -36.91
C LEU A 4 -12.92 -41.90 -36.82
N ASP A 5 -13.33 -41.35 -35.68
CA ASP A 5 -12.86 -41.38 -34.30
C ASP A 5 -13.83 -40.49 -33.48
N SER A 6 -13.99 -40.73 -32.18
CA SER A 6 -13.71 -39.62 -31.24
C SER A 6 -14.88 -38.92 -30.55
N SER A 7 -15.55 -39.56 -29.58
CA SER A 7 -16.28 -38.84 -28.52
C SER A 7 -15.31 -37.87 -27.79
N PRO A 8 -15.70 -36.63 -27.44
CA PRO A 8 -14.84 -35.80 -26.60
C PRO A 8 -14.91 -36.32 -25.17
N ASP A 9 -13.78 -36.91 -24.81
CA ASP A 9 -13.36 -37.36 -23.50
C ASP A 9 -13.52 -36.25 -22.46
N ALA A 10 -13.96 -36.65 -21.26
CA ALA A 10 -13.96 -35.79 -20.10
C ALA A 10 -12.50 -35.45 -19.76
N LEU A 11 -12.19 -34.15 -19.65
CA LEU A 11 -10.84 -33.72 -19.29
C LEU A 11 -10.45 -34.25 -17.88
N PRO A 12 -9.24 -34.82 -17.75
CA PRO A 12 -8.71 -35.31 -16.48
C PRO A 12 -8.25 -34.15 -15.59
N GLY A 13 -8.14 -34.45 -14.30
CA GLY A 13 -7.83 -33.50 -13.23
C GLY A 13 -6.62 -32.59 -13.50
N GLY A 14 -6.84 -31.29 -13.32
CA GLY A 14 -5.78 -30.34 -13.03
C GLY A 14 -5.43 -30.40 -11.55
N THR A 15 -4.60 -31.37 -11.15
CA THR A 15 -3.79 -31.24 -9.94
C THR A 15 -2.74 -30.15 -10.17
N GLY A 16 -3.11 -28.90 -9.91
CA GLY A 16 -2.12 -27.88 -9.58
C GLY A 16 -1.33 -28.33 -8.34
N PRO A 17 -0.05 -27.97 -8.19
CA PRO A 17 0.71 -28.33 -6.99
C PRO A 17 -0.08 -27.85 -5.78
N ALA A 18 -0.42 -28.78 -4.88
CA ALA A 18 -1.14 -28.48 -3.66
C ALA A 18 -0.49 -27.26 -3.01
N SER A 19 -1.19 -26.11 -3.02
CA SER A 19 -0.73 -24.90 -2.36
C SER A 19 -0.50 -25.29 -0.91
N LYS A 20 0.76 -25.47 -0.52
CA LYS A 20 1.12 -25.84 0.85
C LYS A 20 0.63 -24.69 1.71
N GLN A 21 -0.53 -24.85 2.33
CA GLN A 21 -1.09 -23.82 3.20
C GLN A 21 -0.05 -23.59 4.30
N ILE A 22 0.42 -22.34 4.40
CA ILE A 22 1.40 -21.96 5.40
C ILE A 22 0.72 -22.14 6.76
N PRO A 23 1.30 -22.96 7.68
CA PRO A 23 0.70 -23.15 8.99
C PRO A 23 0.52 -21.81 9.72
N PRO A 24 -0.56 -21.58 10.48
CA PRO A 24 -0.79 -20.32 11.19
C PRO A 24 0.39 -19.87 12.07
N ALA A 25 1.05 -20.83 12.72
CA ALA A 25 2.24 -20.56 13.53
C ALA A 25 3.44 -20.08 12.68
N ALA A 26 3.56 -20.53 11.43
CA ALA A 26 4.58 -20.06 10.50
C ALA A 26 4.23 -18.67 9.94
N VAL A 27 2.95 -18.39 9.65
CA VAL A 27 2.48 -17.04 9.27
C VAL A 27 2.87 -16.01 10.33
N ALA A 28 2.63 -16.30 11.61
CA ALA A 28 3.00 -15.43 12.71
C ALA A 28 4.52 -15.19 12.84
N ARG A 29 5.35 -16.13 12.39
CA ARG A 29 6.82 -15.97 12.41
C ARG A 29 7.35 -15.28 11.16
N LEU A 30 6.71 -15.47 10.00
CA LEU A 30 7.02 -14.76 8.77
C LEU A 30 6.91 -13.22 8.94
N THR A 31 5.96 -12.72 9.72
CA THR A 31 5.87 -11.28 10.03
C THR A 31 7.07 -10.78 10.85
N ILE A 32 7.59 -11.60 11.78
CA ILE A 32 8.78 -11.29 12.57
C ILE A 32 10.01 -11.27 11.67
N TYR A 33 10.13 -12.23 10.76
CA TYR A 33 11.22 -12.27 9.78
C TYR A 33 11.19 -11.06 8.86
N LEU A 34 9.99 -10.66 8.41
CA LEU A 34 9.81 -9.47 7.59
C LEU A 34 10.32 -8.22 8.32
N ARG A 35 10.00 -8.06 9.61
CA ARG A 35 10.51 -6.93 10.43
C ARG A 35 12.03 -6.94 10.51
N ALA A 36 12.63 -8.09 10.83
CA ALA A 36 14.09 -8.23 10.92
C ALA A 36 14.77 -7.90 9.58
N LEU A 37 14.22 -8.40 8.47
CA LEU A 37 14.72 -8.12 7.13
C LEU A 37 14.59 -6.64 6.75
N THR A 38 13.51 -5.96 7.16
CA THR A 38 13.36 -4.52 6.94
C THR A 38 14.42 -3.72 7.70
N THR A 39 14.75 -4.10 8.94
CA THR A 39 15.86 -3.48 9.69
C THR A 39 17.20 -3.69 8.96
N LEU A 40 17.50 -4.92 8.54
CA LEU A 40 18.73 -5.23 7.81
C LEU A 40 18.84 -4.45 6.49
N LEU A 41 17.73 -4.26 5.77
CA LEU A 41 17.68 -3.40 4.57
C LEU A 41 18.01 -1.95 4.90
N SER A 42 17.47 -1.41 6.00
CA SER A 42 17.76 -0.03 6.42
C SER A 42 19.20 0.19 6.84
N GLU A 43 19.88 -0.88 7.27
CA GLU A 43 21.30 -0.90 7.62
C GLU A 43 22.22 -1.15 6.40
N GLY A 44 21.64 -1.34 5.21
CA GLY A 44 22.39 -1.61 3.98
C GLY A 44 23.01 -3.01 3.92
N ILE A 45 22.46 -3.98 4.64
CA ILE A 45 22.95 -5.35 4.63
C ILE A 45 22.33 -6.12 3.46
N ASP A 46 23.16 -6.52 2.51
CA ASP A 46 22.74 -7.25 1.32
C ASP A 46 22.47 -8.75 1.59
N ARG A 47 23.22 -9.36 2.51
CA ARG A 47 23.11 -10.79 2.80
C ARG A 47 23.10 -11.10 4.29
N VAL A 48 22.28 -12.08 4.66
CA VAL A 48 22.15 -12.55 6.05
C VAL A 48 22.19 -14.07 6.12
N SER A 49 22.89 -14.62 7.13
CA SER A 49 22.91 -16.06 7.38
C SER A 49 21.60 -16.53 8.03
N SER A 50 21.33 -17.84 7.98
CA SER A 50 20.19 -18.40 8.72
C SER A 50 20.34 -18.32 10.23
N GLU A 51 21.57 -18.31 10.76
CA GLU A 51 21.79 -18.10 12.19
C GLU A 51 21.47 -16.66 12.57
N SER A 52 22.04 -15.68 11.88
CA SER A 52 21.89 -14.26 12.18
C SER A 52 20.45 -13.79 12.03
N LEU A 53 19.73 -14.22 10.99
CA LEU A 53 18.32 -13.87 10.81
C LEU A 53 17.44 -14.53 11.88
N ALA A 54 17.77 -15.76 12.29
CA ALA A 54 17.02 -16.46 13.33
C ALA A 54 17.23 -15.79 14.69
N GLU A 55 18.46 -15.38 15.00
CA GLU A 55 18.80 -14.60 16.19
C GLU A 55 18.07 -13.25 16.21
N ALA A 56 18.15 -12.48 15.13
CA ALA A 56 17.44 -11.20 14.99
C ALA A 56 15.91 -11.34 15.09
N SER A 57 15.39 -12.53 14.82
CA SER A 57 13.95 -12.85 14.86
C SER A 57 13.53 -13.62 16.12
N GLY A 58 14.46 -13.95 17.03
CA GLY A 58 14.17 -14.69 18.25
C GLY A 58 13.67 -16.13 18.04
N VAL A 59 14.09 -16.80 16.96
CA VAL A 59 13.69 -18.18 16.63
C VAL A 59 14.92 -19.09 16.49
N SER A 60 14.72 -20.40 16.46
CA SER A 60 15.81 -21.32 16.13
C SER A 60 16.09 -21.32 14.61
N PRO A 61 17.35 -21.49 14.17
CA PRO A 61 17.68 -21.60 12.74
C PRO A 61 16.96 -22.74 12.03
N SER A 62 16.67 -23.85 12.73
CA SER A 62 15.90 -24.97 12.19
C SER A 62 14.44 -24.60 11.93
N THR A 63 13.80 -23.86 12.84
CA THR A 63 12.44 -23.36 12.69
C THR A 63 12.36 -22.37 11.53
N LEU A 64 13.31 -21.43 11.45
CA LEU A 64 13.41 -20.47 10.36
C LEU A 64 13.50 -21.16 9.00
N ARG A 65 14.43 -22.12 8.82
CA ARG A 65 14.55 -22.85 7.54
C ARG A 65 13.28 -23.62 7.18
N LYS A 66 12.61 -24.23 8.17
CA LYS A 66 11.34 -24.92 7.96
C LYS A 66 10.24 -23.95 7.52
N ASP A 67 10.16 -22.79 8.14
CA ASP A 67 9.15 -21.79 7.80
C ASP A 67 9.38 -21.18 6.42
N LEU A 68 10.64 -20.84 6.11
CA LEU A 68 11.02 -20.34 4.80
C LEU A 68 10.72 -21.36 3.69
N SER A 69 10.82 -22.67 3.98
CA SER A 69 10.48 -23.72 3.01
C SER A 69 9.01 -23.70 2.54
N TYR A 70 8.08 -23.09 3.30
CA TYR A 70 6.69 -22.92 2.87
C TYR A 70 6.50 -21.77 1.88
N VAL A 71 7.40 -20.78 1.89
CA VAL A 71 7.37 -19.62 0.97
C VAL A 71 8.30 -19.80 -0.24
N GLY A 72 9.05 -20.91 -0.28
CA GLY A 72 9.92 -21.34 -1.39
C GLY A 72 11.28 -21.84 -0.90
N SER A 73 12.05 -22.50 -1.77
CA SER A 73 13.40 -22.94 -1.41
C SER A 73 14.38 -21.77 -1.52
N TYR A 74 14.85 -21.26 -0.39
CA TYR A 74 15.81 -20.16 -0.34
C TYR A 74 17.03 -20.51 0.51
N GLY A 75 18.17 -19.99 0.08
CA GLY A 75 19.46 -20.24 0.70
C GLY A 75 20.26 -21.30 -0.06
N THR A 76 21.38 -20.87 -0.65
CA THR A 76 22.43 -21.82 -1.05
C THR A 76 23.23 -22.16 0.21
N ARG A 77 23.47 -23.45 0.45
CA ARG A 77 24.24 -23.91 1.61
C ARG A 77 25.59 -23.19 1.65
N GLY A 78 25.85 -22.42 2.71
CA GLY A 78 27.08 -21.64 2.88
C GLY A 78 27.05 -20.19 2.36
N VAL A 79 25.97 -19.72 1.73
CA VAL A 79 25.92 -18.38 1.11
C VAL A 79 24.88 -17.44 1.76
N GLY A 80 23.94 -17.97 2.54
CA GLY A 80 22.89 -17.17 3.20
C GLY A 80 21.83 -16.63 2.23
N TYR A 81 20.96 -15.77 2.74
CA TYR A 81 19.85 -15.15 2.02
C TYR A 81 20.22 -13.76 1.55
N GLU A 82 19.77 -13.39 0.35
CA GLU A 82 19.77 -12.00 -0.09
C GLU A 82 18.57 -11.30 0.57
N VAL A 83 18.84 -10.23 1.32
CA VAL A 83 17.90 -9.63 2.25
C VAL A 83 16.72 -9.01 1.50
N GLN A 84 16.97 -8.31 0.39
CA GLN A 84 15.93 -7.62 -0.39
C GLN A 84 14.99 -8.62 -1.07
N TYR A 85 15.53 -9.69 -1.64
CA TYR A 85 14.79 -10.74 -2.29
C TYR A 85 13.93 -11.52 -1.29
N LEU A 86 14.50 -11.88 -0.13
CA LEU A 86 13.77 -12.61 0.90
C LEU A 86 12.65 -11.76 1.53
N ASN A 87 12.90 -10.46 1.76
CA ASN A 87 11.88 -9.53 2.28
C ASN A 87 10.65 -9.49 1.35
N ARG A 88 10.87 -9.24 0.05
CA ARG A 88 9.79 -9.18 -0.95
C ARG A 88 9.00 -10.49 -1.04
N HIS A 89 9.68 -11.63 -0.99
CA HIS A 89 9.01 -12.93 -1.06
C HIS A 89 8.15 -13.23 0.17
N ILE A 90 8.65 -12.91 1.36
CA ILE A 90 7.88 -13.06 2.59
C ILE A 90 6.68 -12.09 2.58
N ALA A 91 6.88 -10.84 2.15
CA ALA A 91 5.79 -9.87 1.98
C ALA A 91 4.71 -10.41 1.02
N ALA A 92 5.11 -10.96 -0.12
CA ALA A 92 4.19 -11.56 -1.09
C ALA A 92 3.44 -12.77 -0.55
N ALA A 93 4.13 -13.67 0.15
CA ALA A 93 3.50 -14.83 0.77
C ALA A 93 2.50 -14.44 1.88
N LEU A 94 2.72 -13.28 2.53
CA LEU A 94 1.80 -12.69 3.50
C LEU A 94 0.70 -11.82 2.84
N GLY A 95 0.67 -11.69 1.51
CA GLY A 95 -0.30 -10.85 0.79
C GLY A 95 -0.04 -9.35 0.91
N LEU A 96 1.15 -8.95 1.35
CA LEU A 96 1.59 -7.56 1.54
C LEU A 96 2.14 -6.93 0.24
N THR A 97 1.73 -7.43 -0.92
CA THR A 97 2.23 -7.09 -2.27
C THR A 97 1.62 -5.86 -2.93
N HIS A 98 0.91 -5.00 -2.19
CA HIS A 98 0.28 -3.83 -2.80
C HIS A 98 1.19 -2.60 -2.64
N ASP A 99 1.87 -2.23 -3.74
CA ASP A 99 2.49 -0.92 -3.88
C ASP A 99 1.36 0.11 -4.06
N TRP A 100 0.93 0.74 -2.96
CA TRP A 100 -0.04 1.82 -3.02
C TRP A 100 0.65 3.08 -3.49
N LYS A 101 0.56 3.32 -4.79
CA LYS A 101 1.10 4.51 -5.43
C LYS A 101 0.09 5.63 -5.37
N VAL A 102 0.38 6.60 -4.51
CA VAL A 102 -0.50 7.70 -4.18
C VAL A 102 -0.09 8.94 -4.94
N ALA A 103 -1.04 9.55 -5.62
CA ALA A 103 -0.90 10.89 -6.17
C ALA A 103 -1.69 11.90 -5.32
N ILE A 104 -1.14 13.09 -5.13
CA ILE A 104 -1.79 14.18 -4.37
C ILE A 104 -2.17 15.29 -5.34
N VAL A 105 -3.45 15.68 -5.36
CA VAL A 105 -3.93 16.82 -6.15
C VAL A 105 -4.25 17.98 -5.22
N GLY A 106 -3.54 19.09 -5.41
CA GLY A 106 -3.50 20.25 -4.52
C GLY A 106 -2.20 20.29 -3.73
N ALA A 107 -1.28 21.18 -4.10
CA ALA A 107 0.00 21.46 -3.44
C ALA A 107 -0.09 22.68 -2.49
N GLY A 108 -1.26 22.90 -1.89
CA GLY A 108 -1.44 23.80 -0.76
C GLY A 108 -0.77 23.29 0.52
N ASN A 109 -1.04 23.95 1.65
CA ASN A 109 -0.43 23.58 2.95
C ASN A 109 -0.67 22.10 3.32
N LEU A 110 -1.91 21.62 3.16
CA LEU A 110 -2.26 20.24 3.49
C LEU A 110 -1.58 19.25 2.56
N GLY A 111 -1.67 19.43 1.24
CA GLY A 111 -1.05 18.52 0.28
C GLY A 111 0.47 18.43 0.44
N LYS A 112 1.13 19.57 0.68
CA LYS A 112 2.58 19.61 0.99
C LYS A 112 2.93 18.90 2.30
N ALA A 113 2.09 19.02 3.32
CA ALA A 113 2.30 18.31 4.59
C ALA A 113 2.13 16.79 4.41
N LEU A 114 1.10 16.35 3.68
CA LEU A 114 0.86 14.95 3.37
C LEU A 114 2.00 14.34 2.54
N ALA A 115 2.50 15.06 1.54
CA ALA A 115 3.64 14.62 0.72
C ALA A 115 4.94 14.42 1.52
N ARG A 116 5.12 15.14 2.62
CA ARG A 116 6.31 15.04 3.49
C ARG A 116 6.12 14.07 4.66
N TYR A 117 4.95 13.45 4.78
CA TYR A 117 4.62 12.59 5.90
C TYR A 117 5.22 11.20 5.71
N GLY A 118 6.40 10.95 6.31
CA GLY A 118 7.08 9.63 6.26
C GLY A 118 6.28 8.46 6.85
N GLY A 119 5.16 8.73 7.55
CA GLY A 119 4.24 7.70 8.01
C GLY A 119 3.50 6.97 6.88
N PHE A 120 3.49 7.51 5.66
CA PHE A 120 2.93 6.84 4.47
C PHE A 120 3.86 5.75 3.94
N GLU A 121 5.14 6.06 3.71
CA GLU A 121 6.11 5.09 3.20
C GLU A 121 6.26 3.89 4.14
N SER A 122 6.35 4.14 5.46
CA SER A 122 6.39 3.06 6.48
C SER A 122 5.16 2.15 6.52
N ARG A 123 4.04 2.57 5.89
CA ARG A 123 2.79 1.83 5.80
C ARG A 123 2.52 1.29 4.39
N GLY A 124 3.49 1.37 3.48
CA GLY A 124 3.39 0.86 2.12
C GLY A 124 2.68 1.80 1.14
N PHE A 125 2.56 3.10 1.47
CA PHE A 125 2.06 4.14 0.57
C PHE A 125 3.22 4.96 0.03
N GLU A 126 3.49 4.84 -1.26
CA GLU A 126 4.51 5.60 -1.97
C GLU A 126 3.84 6.84 -2.59
N ILE A 127 4.27 8.05 -2.23
CA ILE A 127 3.82 9.26 -2.94
C ILE A 127 4.60 9.35 -4.24
N VAL A 128 3.91 9.26 -5.38
CA VAL A 128 4.54 9.18 -6.71
C VAL A 128 4.34 10.44 -7.56
N ALA A 129 3.37 11.28 -7.20
CA ALA A 129 3.08 12.52 -7.93
C ALA A 129 2.37 13.55 -7.03
N ILE A 130 2.61 14.82 -7.33
CA ILE A 130 1.89 15.95 -6.75
C ILE A 130 1.47 16.88 -7.90
N PHE A 131 0.24 17.38 -7.85
CA PHE A 131 -0.33 18.25 -8.86
C PHE A 131 -0.83 19.56 -8.26
N ASP A 132 -0.73 20.65 -9.01
CA ASP A 132 -1.43 21.90 -8.73
C ASP A 132 -1.77 22.62 -10.03
N ALA A 133 -2.78 23.48 -10.00
CA ALA A 133 -3.15 24.35 -11.13
C ALA A 133 -2.49 25.74 -11.01
N ASP A 134 -2.04 26.12 -9.81
CA ASP A 134 -1.33 27.38 -9.58
C ASP A 134 0.07 27.33 -10.21
N GLN A 135 0.24 28.10 -11.28
CA GLN A 135 1.50 28.22 -12.04
C GLN A 135 2.68 28.73 -11.18
N MET A 136 2.42 29.38 -10.04
CA MET A 136 3.48 29.75 -9.11
C MET A 136 4.02 28.55 -8.31
N VAL A 137 3.22 27.49 -8.15
CA VAL A 137 3.58 26.28 -7.41
C VAL A 137 4.02 25.17 -8.37
N VAL A 138 3.48 25.12 -9.58
CA VAL A 138 3.90 24.17 -10.62
C VAL A 138 5.40 24.28 -10.86
N GLY A 139 6.06 23.13 -10.93
CA GLY A 139 7.51 23.02 -11.10
C GLY A 139 8.33 23.17 -9.82
N SER A 140 7.73 23.56 -8.69
CA SER A 140 8.40 23.56 -7.38
C SER A 140 8.59 22.15 -6.83
N GLU A 141 9.47 22.01 -5.84
CA GLU A 141 9.77 20.72 -5.20
C GLU A 141 9.10 20.58 -3.83
N VAL A 142 8.56 19.40 -3.56
CA VAL A 142 8.03 18.99 -2.27
C VAL A 142 8.67 17.66 -1.91
N GLY A 143 9.70 17.71 -1.05
CA GLY A 143 10.56 16.55 -0.84
C GLY A 143 11.38 16.31 -2.11
N TRP A 144 11.28 15.10 -2.67
CA TRP A 144 11.94 14.71 -3.91
C TRP A 144 11.02 14.80 -5.14
N LEU A 145 9.75 15.15 -4.95
CA LEU A 145 8.76 15.22 -6.02
C LEU A 145 8.65 16.65 -6.56
N ARG A 146 8.58 16.76 -7.89
CA ARG A 146 8.27 18.01 -8.57
C ARG A 146 6.77 18.13 -8.79
N VAL A 147 6.19 19.29 -8.44
CA VAL A 147 4.77 19.56 -8.64
C VAL A 147 4.51 19.65 -10.16
N SER A 148 3.62 18.79 -10.64
CA SER A 148 3.18 18.76 -12.04
C SER A 148 1.96 19.66 -12.23
N ASP A 149 1.76 20.13 -13.46
CA ASP A 149 0.54 20.87 -13.80
C ASP A 149 -0.67 19.93 -13.73
N ALA A 150 -1.76 20.38 -13.11
CA ALA A 150 -3.02 19.64 -13.08
C ALA A 150 -3.63 19.41 -14.48
N ALA A 151 -3.21 20.15 -15.50
CA ALA A 151 -3.52 19.86 -16.90
C ALA A 151 -2.97 18.50 -17.35
N ASP A 152 -1.82 18.07 -16.80
CA ASP A 152 -1.14 16.81 -17.14
C ASP A 152 -1.56 15.62 -16.24
N LEU A 153 -2.71 15.72 -15.56
CA LEU A 153 -3.15 14.74 -14.56
C LEU A 153 -3.18 13.31 -15.13
N GLU A 154 -3.94 13.07 -16.19
CA GLU A 154 -4.13 11.76 -16.80
C GLU A 154 -2.81 11.12 -17.27
N PRO A 155 -1.97 11.79 -18.09
CA PRO A 155 -0.72 11.18 -18.55
C PRO A 155 0.27 10.91 -17.40
N VAL A 156 0.29 11.75 -16.36
CA VAL A 156 1.17 11.54 -15.20
C VAL A 156 0.67 10.39 -14.32
N LEU A 157 -0.64 10.28 -14.07
CA LEU A 157 -1.21 9.15 -13.32
C LEU A 157 -0.90 7.82 -14.00
N GLN A 158 -1.05 7.75 -15.33
CA GLN A 158 -0.71 6.56 -16.11
C GLN A 158 0.79 6.23 -16.04
N ARG A 159 1.65 7.24 -16.25
CA ARG A 159 3.12 7.04 -16.26
C ARG A 159 3.66 6.59 -14.90
N THR A 160 3.11 7.11 -13.82
CA THR A 160 3.54 6.76 -12.45
C THR A 160 2.94 5.45 -11.95
N GLY A 161 1.83 5.02 -12.55
CA GLY A 161 1.06 3.86 -12.08
C GLY A 161 0.31 4.15 -10.79
N ALA A 162 -0.07 5.41 -10.55
CA ALA A 162 -0.83 5.82 -9.38
C ALA A 162 -2.17 5.07 -9.34
N ASN A 163 -2.43 4.36 -8.24
CA ASN A 163 -3.64 3.56 -8.03
C ASN A 163 -4.51 4.12 -6.88
N MET A 164 -4.04 5.18 -6.23
CA MET A 164 -4.78 5.95 -5.23
C MET A 164 -4.55 7.46 -5.43
N VAL A 165 -5.58 8.27 -5.19
CA VAL A 165 -5.47 9.73 -5.24
C VAL A 165 -5.96 10.38 -3.96
N VAL A 166 -5.21 11.37 -3.47
CA VAL A 166 -5.63 12.28 -2.41
C VAL A 166 -6.04 13.62 -3.03
N LEU A 167 -7.26 14.08 -2.73
CA LEU A 167 -7.78 15.38 -3.14
C LEU A 167 -7.68 16.37 -1.97
N ALA A 168 -6.74 17.30 -2.04
CA ALA A 168 -6.52 18.38 -1.08
C ALA A 168 -6.90 19.73 -1.70
N LEU A 169 -8.13 19.83 -2.21
CA LEU A 169 -8.59 20.90 -3.08
C LEU A 169 -9.72 21.73 -2.44
N PRO A 170 -9.90 23.00 -2.87
CA PRO A 170 -11.11 23.75 -2.60
C PRO A 170 -12.36 23.05 -3.18
N ALA A 171 -13.53 23.26 -2.55
CA ALA A 171 -14.79 22.64 -2.98
C ALA A 171 -15.13 22.91 -4.45
N ALA A 172 -14.85 24.12 -4.94
CA ALA A 172 -15.25 24.58 -6.27
C ALA A 172 -14.70 23.74 -7.43
N VAL A 173 -13.55 23.07 -7.24
CA VAL A 173 -12.88 22.28 -8.29
C VAL A 173 -12.82 20.79 -7.99
N ALA A 174 -13.28 20.37 -6.80
CA ALA A 174 -13.04 19.02 -6.30
C ALA A 174 -13.81 17.95 -7.09
N GLN A 175 -15.03 18.24 -7.55
CA GLN A 175 -15.82 17.29 -8.35
C GLN A 175 -15.20 17.06 -9.72
N ASP A 176 -14.87 18.14 -10.44
CA ASP A 176 -14.28 18.05 -11.78
C ASP A 176 -12.96 17.27 -11.77
N VAL A 177 -12.10 17.52 -10.77
CA VAL A 177 -10.86 16.75 -10.62
C VAL A 177 -11.14 15.30 -10.25
N CYS A 178 -12.12 15.04 -9.37
CA CYS A 178 -12.51 13.67 -9.02
C CYS A 178 -12.97 12.88 -10.25
N ASP A 179 -13.76 13.49 -11.13
CA ASP A 179 -14.25 12.86 -12.36
C ASP A 179 -13.09 12.53 -13.30
N ARG A 180 -12.11 13.43 -13.44
CA ARG A 180 -10.88 13.18 -14.22
C ARG A 180 -10.05 12.04 -13.65
N VAL A 181 -9.89 11.99 -12.32
CA VAL A 181 -9.19 10.89 -11.61
C VAL A 181 -9.86 9.55 -11.88
N VAL A 182 -11.19 9.49 -11.81
CA VAL A 182 -11.96 8.28 -12.10
C VAL A 182 -11.85 7.90 -13.59
N ALA A 183 -11.90 8.87 -14.50
CA ALA A 183 -11.72 8.65 -15.93
C ALA A 183 -10.32 8.12 -16.28
N ALA A 184 -9.30 8.52 -15.52
CA ALA A 184 -7.94 7.99 -15.63
C ALA A 184 -7.79 6.55 -15.10
N GLY A 185 -8.85 5.96 -14.52
CA GLY A 185 -8.90 4.58 -14.07
C GLY A 185 -8.60 4.37 -12.59
N VAL A 186 -8.34 5.43 -11.82
CA VAL A 186 -8.14 5.34 -10.37
C VAL A 186 -9.47 5.06 -9.67
N ARG A 187 -9.48 4.05 -8.80
CA ARG A 187 -10.70 3.62 -8.08
C ARG A 187 -10.66 3.88 -6.58
N SER A 188 -9.54 4.37 -6.05
CA SER A 188 -9.37 4.66 -4.62
C SER A 188 -9.05 6.13 -4.41
N ILE A 189 -9.94 6.86 -3.76
CA ILE A 189 -9.85 8.32 -3.59
C ILE A 189 -10.04 8.69 -2.12
N LEU A 190 -9.10 9.46 -1.57
CA LEU A 190 -9.19 10.10 -0.27
C LEU A 190 -9.43 11.60 -0.47
N SER A 191 -10.56 12.13 -0.02
CA SER A 191 -10.90 13.53 -0.21
C SER A 191 -10.91 14.30 1.11
N PHE A 192 -10.17 15.40 1.12
CA PHE A 192 -10.21 16.45 2.14
C PHE A 192 -11.03 17.67 1.69
N ALA A 193 -11.64 17.62 0.50
CA ALA A 193 -12.45 18.72 0.00
C ALA A 193 -13.70 18.90 0.88
N PRO A 194 -14.10 20.13 1.21
CA PRO A 194 -15.25 20.42 2.08
C PRO A 194 -16.57 20.33 1.31
N VAL A 195 -16.76 19.26 0.53
CA VAL A 195 -17.94 19.01 -0.29
C VAL A 195 -18.20 17.49 -0.41
N MET A 196 -19.44 17.11 -0.62
CA MET A 196 -19.81 15.73 -0.94
C MET A 196 -19.54 15.48 -2.42
N LEU A 197 -18.58 14.60 -2.72
CA LEU A 197 -18.28 14.21 -4.10
C LEU A 197 -19.17 13.04 -4.54
N GLN A 198 -19.53 13.05 -5.81
CA GLN A 198 -20.26 11.98 -6.47
C GLN A 198 -19.27 11.10 -7.24
N VAL A 199 -19.39 9.79 -7.09
CA VAL A 199 -18.56 8.81 -7.81
C VAL A 199 -19.41 7.65 -8.32
N PRO A 200 -19.05 7.02 -9.46
CA PRO A 200 -19.78 5.87 -9.97
C PRO A 200 -19.58 4.63 -9.09
N PRO A 201 -20.44 3.60 -9.23
CA PRO A 201 -20.27 2.33 -8.54
C PRO A 201 -18.89 1.72 -8.79
N GLY A 202 -18.30 1.09 -7.76
CA GLY A 202 -16.98 0.48 -7.82
C GLY A 202 -15.80 1.45 -7.59
N VAL A 203 -16.06 2.73 -7.36
CA VAL A 203 -15.07 3.69 -6.85
C VAL A 203 -15.19 3.80 -5.34
N ASN A 204 -14.08 3.58 -4.62
CA ASN A 204 -13.97 3.78 -3.19
C ASN A 204 -13.57 5.22 -2.91
N LEU A 205 -14.51 6.01 -2.40
CA LEU A 205 -14.28 7.38 -1.95
C LEU A 205 -14.34 7.45 -0.42
N ARG A 206 -13.27 7.91 0.21
CA ARG A 206 -13.23 8.22 1.65
C ARG A 206 -13.10 9.71 1.86
N LYS A 207 -14.06 10.31 2.57
CA LYS A 207 -13.98 11.71 3.01
C LYS A 207 -13.27 11.80 4.35
N VAL A 208 -12.42 12.81 4.52
CA VAL A 208 -11.82 13.21 5.81
C VAL A 208 -12.17 14.66 6.08
N ASP A 209 -12.80 14.90 7.22
CA ASP A 209 -13.18 16.23 7.69
C ASP A 209 -12.64 16.43 9.11
N MET A 210 -11.42 16.95 9.21
CA MET A 210 -10.75 17.12 10.51
C MET A 210 -11.51 18.05 11.46
N ALA A 211 -12.29 19.00 10.93
CA ALA A 211 -13.11 19.88 11.76
C ALA A 211 -14.25 19.11 12.42
N THR A 212 -14.89 18.20 11.67
CA THR A 212 -15.93 17.31 12.21
C THR A 212 -15.36 16.38 13.29
N GLU A 213 -14.17 15.81 13.08
CA GLU A 213 -13.52 14.97 14.09
C GLU A 213 -13.23 15.74 15.40
N LEU A 214 -12.77 16.98 15.29
CA LEU A 214 -12.55 17.85 16.46
C LEU A 214 -13.86 18.22 17.17
N GLN A 215 -14.95 18.44 16.43
CA GLN A 215 -16.27 18.72 17.02
C GLN A 215 -16.78 17.51 17.82
N ILE A 216 -16.59 16.30 17.31
CA ILE A 216 -16.94 15.06 18.02
C ILE A 216 -16.12 14.93 19.31
N LEU A 217 -14.80 15.19 19.24
CA LEU A 217 -13.95 15.20 20.44
C LEU A 217 -14.39 16.25 21.46
N ALA A 218 -14.73 17.47 21.00
CA ALA A 218 -15.21 18.53 21.88
C ALA A 218 -16.51 18.15 22.60
N TYR A 219 -17.45 17.51 21.91
CA TYR A 219 -18.69 17.01 22.50
C TYR A 219 -18.43 15.99 23.63
N HIS A 220 -17.53 15.02 23.40
CA HIS A 220 -17.16 14.05 24.43
C HIS A 220 -16.40 14.68 25.59
N ALA A 221 -15.49 15.62 25.31
CA ALA A 221 -14.77 16.34 26.34
C ALA A 221 -15.71 17.14 27.25
N GLN A 222 -16.75 17.76 26.68
CA GLN A 222 -17.78 18.47 27.44
C GLN A 222 -18.58 17.52 28.34
N ARG A 223 -19.04 16.36 27.83
CA ARG A 223 -19.79 15.39 28.64
C ARG A 223 -18.95 14.71 29.73
N ALA A 224 -17.65 14.54 29.50
CA ALA A 224 -16.74 14.05 30.53
C ALA A 224 -16.50 15.07 31.66
N GLN A 225 -16.86 16.34 31.45
CA GLN A 225 -16.71 17.42 32.42
C GLN A 225 -18.01 17.73 33.20
N ASP A 226 -19.17 17.23 32.75
CA ASP A 226 -20.46 17.35 33.45
C ASP A 226 -20.75 16.04 34.25
N PRO A 227 -20.61 16.03 35.60
CA PRO A 227 -20.75 14.82 36.42
C PRO A 227 -22.21 14.37 36.65
N GLU A 228 -23.21 15.05 36.09
CA GLU A 228 -24.62 14.83 36.42
C GLU A 228 -25.33 13.76 35.57
N ASP A 229 -24.71 13.23 34.51
CA ASP A 229 -25.30 12.21 33.62
C ASP A 229 -24.72 10.79 33.83
N ALA A 230 -23.97 10.56 34.91
CA ALA A 230 -23.47 9.24 35.28
C ALA A 230 -24.41 8.56 36.30
N ASP A 231 -25.63 8.24 35.87
CA ASP A 231 -26.54 7.32 36.58
C ASP A 231 -27.23 6.37 35.57
#